data_AF-A0A098LIU0-F1
#
_entry.id   AF-A0A098LIU0-F1
#
_cell.length_a   1.000
_cell.length_b   1.000
_cell.length_c   1.000
_cell.angle_alpha   90.00
_cell.angle_beta   90.00
_cell.angle_gamma   90.00
#
_symmetry.space_group_name_H-M   'P 1'
#
loop_
_entity.id
_entity.type
_entity.pdbx_description
1 polymer ?
#
loop_
_entity_poly.entity_id
_entity_poly.type
_entity_poly.pdbx_seq_one_letter_code
_entity_poly.pdbx_strand_id
1 'polypeptide(L)'
;MLNKEFGLGSPYSEPDGRNDIVRISDSDFITLAKVKGNQTGKSEFSLERYTNELNSIWKVSLNVEAYEDYKDLYYNGKDLVLLSVIHNESEKKTRMEAYGFDISNGSRTWTKELEAYEVGEWEMHPHKGKVKETFLDVVCEHANHNYVTPFEYKHNVHFSPDNKKIVSYVFNYGEKYLSASVSVYDNKCNLLSRGKVGIDNDFINNGIYVDNQGLIYLLNVNNFGKVNFIRYSLDTKDFEIIELPASNHQKEDFHISFQDDGIYIANLELSQEKLTGVKYTKCNFTQKSIDMIVYEELTDEMKNAIAKERKKNKSLKGEENWMDYDLTHFIVNPDKSVMMALEKRDLYAEGYPHIKKDAFDKSHNVEILGHVQAEGIILFSFNKNGDKQWSSYLAKNQVYPANDGLNTISFVLDNSPQDHIRILYASTEGMDAAPHTINMVSFDRNSGKIIKNIVLPNQDKLVLVKDYTLFLDESNIVLVGKKGLMGKSSSIAKFKL
;
A
#
# COMPACT_ATOMS: atom_id res chain seq x y z
N MET A 1 -26.47 -12.70 -16.17
CA MET A 1 -25.52 -12.44 -15.07
C MET A 1 -26.20 -12.87 -13.78
N LEU A 2 -25.65 -13.86 -13.07
CA LEU A 2 -26.18 -14.28 -11.77
C LEU A 2 -25.78 -13.22 -10.74
N ASN A 3 -26.67 -12.25 -10.51
CA ASN A 3 -26.64 -11.43 -9.30
C ASN A 3 -27.07 -12.34 -8.14
N LYS A 4 -26.12 -13.04 -7.51
CA LYS A 4 -26.35 -13.39 -6.11
C LYS A 4 -26.19 -12.08 -5.34
N GLU A 5 -27.28 -11.61 -4.73
CA GLU A 5 -27.19 -10.54 -3.73
C GLU A 5 -26.28 -11.05 -2.61
N PHE A 6 -25.06 -10.55 -2.63
CA PHE A 6 -24.06 -10.83 -1.65
C PHE A 6 -23.96 -9.64 -0.71
N GLY A 7 -23.81 -9.90 0.59
CA GLY A 7 -23.57 -8.88 1.60
C GLY A 7 -22.13 -8.99 2.08
N LEU A 8 -21.21 -8.23 1.49
CA LEU A 8 -19.95 -7.95 2.16
C LEU A 8 -20.28 -6.96 3.26
N GLY A 9 -19.90 -7.29 4.49
CA GLY A 9 -19.94 -6.32 5.58
C GLY A 9 -18.76 -5.36 5.44
N SER A 10 -18.69 -4.56 4.39
CA SER A 10 -17.81 -3.37 4.37
C SER A 10 -18.62 -2.11 4.05
N PRO A 11 -19.67 -1.80 4.84
CA PRO A 11 -20.46 -0.60 4.61
C PRO A 11 -19.76 0.68 5.09
N TYR A 12 -18.68 0.56 5.87
CA TYR A 12 -18.07 1.70 6.53
C TYR A 12 -17.08 2.44 5.62
N SER A 13 -17.14 3.76 5.72
CA SER A 13 -16.16 4.67 5.14
C SER A 13 -15.11 4.95 6.19
N GLU A 14 -13.97 4.29 6.04
CA GLU A 14 -12.76 4.53 6.85
C GLU A 14 -11.55 4.47 5.92
N PRO A 15 -10.57 5.39 6.06
CA PRO A 15 -9.46 5.47 5.11
C PRO A 15 -8.56 4.23 5.18
N ASP A 16 -8.42 3.64 6.37
CA ASP A 16 -7.61 2.46 6.65
C ASP A 16 -8.42 1.17 6.77
N GLY A 17 -9.73 1.22 6.48
CA GLY A 17 -10.66 0.13 6.78
C GLY A 17 -10.14 -1.20 6.22
N ARG A 18 -9.57 -2.05 7.10
CA ARG A 18 -8.81 -3.23 6.68
C ARG A 18 -9.69 -4.16 5.84
N ASN A 19 -9.31 -4.31 4.58
CA ASN A 19 -9.99 -5.11 3.58
C ASN A 19 -8.96 -6.02 2.91
N ASP A 20 -9.02 -7.31 3.22
CA ASP A 20 -8.07 -8.28 2.68
C ASP A 20 -8.76 -9.35 1.84
N ILE A 21 -8.04 -9.81 0.82
CA ILE A 21 -8.33 -11.05 0.10
C ILE A 21 -7.12 -11.97 0.19
N VAL A 22 -7.32 -13.18 0.69
CA VAL A 22 -6.30 -14.24 0.72
C VAL A 22 -6.76 -15.40 -0.14
N ARG A 23 -6.01 -15.72 -1.21
CA ARG A 23 -6.23 -16.95 -1.98
C ARG A 23 -5.73 -18.14 -1.18
N ILE A 24 -6.60 -19.13 -0.98
CA ILE A 24 -6.25 -20.38 -0.28
C ILE A 24 -5.88 -21.47 -1.28
N SER A 25 -6.50 -21.44 -2.45
CA SER A 25 -6.23 -22.35 -3.57
C SER A 25 -6.66 -21.70 -4.88
N ASP A 26 -6.51 -22.42 -5.99
CA ASP A 26 -7.00 -21.97 -7.29
C ASP A 26 -8.52 -21.86 -7.37
N SER A 27 -9.27 -22.47 -6.44
CA SER A 27 -10.74 -22.48 -6.45
C SER A 27 -11.39 -21.61 -5.37
N ASP A 28 -10.64 -21.17 -4.36
CA ASP A 28 -11.18 -20.61 -3.13
C ASP A 28 -10.36 -19.43 -2.60
N PHE A 29 -11.05 -18.46 -2.01
CA PHE A 29 -10.45 -17.32 -1.34
C PHE A 29 -11.16 -16.99 -0.03
N ILE A 30 -10.47 -16.25 0.85
CA ILE A 30 -10.98 -15.73 2.10
C ILE A 30 -10.96 -14.21 2.05
N THR A 31 -11.98 -13.58 2.64
CA THR A 31 -12.07 -12.13 2.81
C THR A 31 -12.18 -11.77 4.27
N LEU A 32 -11.55 -10.66 4.66
CA LEU A 32 -11.75 -10.00 5.95
C LEU A 32 -12.27 -8.60 5.71
N ALA A 33 -13.46 -8.30 6.23
CA ALA A 33 -14.16 -7.05 6.02
C ALA A 33 -14.63 -6.40 7.31
N LYS A 34 -14.38 -5.10 7.49
CA LYS A 34 -14.90 -4.35 8.63
C LYS A 34 -16.39 -4.04 8.47
N VAL A 35 -17.24 -4.75 9.21
CA VAL A 35 -18.71 -4.63 9.12
C VAL A 35 -19.27 -3.47 9.94
N LYS A 36 -18.59 -3.14 11.04
CA LYS A 36 -18.94 -2.06 11.93
C LYS A 36 -17.67 -1.41 12.46
N GLY A 37 -17.48 -0.14 12.16
CA GLY A 37 -16.46 0.69 12.81
C GLY A 37 -17.15 1.71 13.71
N ASN A 38 -16.72 1.79 14.97
CA ASN A 38 -17.03 2.95 15.80
C ASN A 38 -15.77 3.81 15.83
N GLN A 39 -15.93 5.11 15.55
CA GLN A 39 -14.89 6.14 15.70
C GLN A 39 -14.32 6.25 17.13
N THR A 40 -14.87 5.53 18.12
CA THR A 40 -14.44 5.60 19.53
C THR A 40 -14.73 4.30 20.30
N GLY A 41 -14.88 3.17 19.61
CA GLY A 41 -15.41 1.96 20.24
C GLY A 41 -15.12 0.66 19.51
N LYS A 42 -15.74 -0.41 20.00
CA LYS A 42 -15.54 -1.75 19.44
C LYS A 42 -15.89 -1.80 17.96
N SER A 43 -15.03 -2.44 17.20
CA SER A 43 -15.25 -2.75 15.79
C SER A 43 -15.71 -4.20 15.64
N GLU A 44 -16.44 -4.46 14.55
CA GLU A 44 -16.82 -5.81 14.15
C GLU A 44 -16.31 -6.05 12.74
N PHE A 45 -15.72 -7.22 12.52
CA PHE A 45 -15.27 -7.69 11.23
C PHE A 45 -15.97 -8.99 10.86
N SER A 46 -16.07 -9.27 9.57
CA SER A 46 -16.55 -10.54 9.04
C SER A 46 -15.42 -11.22 8.31
N LEU A 47 -15.11 -12.43 8.76
CA LEU A 47 -14.17 -13.33 8.13
C LEU A 47 -14.96 -14.39 7.37
N GLU A 48 -14.72 -14.49 6.07
CA GLU A 48 -15.60 -15.24 5.17
C GLU A 48 -14.80 -16.02 4.13
N ARG A 49 -15.17 -17.27 3.84
CA ARG A 49 -14.54 -18.10 2.79
C ARG A 49 -15.51 -18.36 1.65
N TYR A 50 -15.01 -18.21 0.43
CA TYR A 50 -15.77 -18.33 -0.81
C TYR A 50 -15.11 -19.28 -1.81
N THR A 51 -15.93 -19.92 -2.65
CA THR A 51 -15.45 -20.46 -3.93
C THR A 51 -15.37 -19.35 -4.98
N ASN A 52 -14.68 -19.58 -6.10
CA ASN A 52 -14.60 -18.66 -7.24
C ASN A 52 -15.94 -18.40 -7.95
N GLU A 53 -16.97 -19.21 -7.66
CA GLU A 53 -18.36 -18.99 -8.07
C GLU A 53 -19.14 -18.15 -7.05
N LEU A 54 -18.46 -17.61 -6.04
CA LEU A 54 -19.02 -16.79 -4.96
C LEU A 54 -20.02 -17.55 -4.08
N ASN A 55 -19.81 -18.87 -3.91
CA ASN A 55 -20.56 -19.64 -2.93
C ASN A 55 -19.89 -19.51 -1.56
N SER A 56 -20.65 -19.05 -0.56
CA SER A 56 -20.19 -19.01 0.83
C SER A 56 -19.95 -20.42 1.35
N ILE A 57 -18.73 -20.67 1.83
CA ILE A 57 -18.38 -21.91 2.54
C ILE A 57 -18.65 -21.72 4.03
N TRP A 58 -18.15 -20.64 4.62
CA TRP A 58 -18.43 -20.25 6.00
C TRP A 58 -18.25 -18.74 6.20
N LYS A 59 -18.82 -18.23 7.29
CA LYS A 59 -18.76 -16.83 7.71
C LYS A 59 -18.72 -16.76 9.23
N VAL A 60 -17.80 -15.96 9.76
CA VAL A 60 -17.59 -15.76 11.20
C VAL A 60 -17.48 -14.27 11.50
N SER A 61 -18.15 -13.81 12.55
CA SER A 61 -18.01 -12.44 13.05
C SER A 61 -16.88 -12.38 14.09
N LEU A 62 -16.01 -11.37 13.95
CA LEU A 62 -14.91 -11.07 14.85
C LEU A 62 -15.17 -9.74 15.53
N ASN A 63 -15.18 -9.73 16.86
CA ASN A 63 -15.31 -8.49 17.63
C ASN A 63 -13.92 -8.03 18.05
N VAL A 64 -13.66 -6.73 17.87
CA VAL A 64 -12.38 -6.09 18.10
C VAL A 64 -12.59 -4.95 19.09
N GLU A 65 -11.76 -4.89 20.13
CA GLU A 65 -11.84 -3.83 21.13
C GLU A 65 -11.41 -2.48 20.55
N ALA A 66 -11.74 -1.38 21.25
CA ALA A 66 -11.50 -0.02 20.74
C ALA A 66 -10.02 0.32 20.50
N TYR A 67 -9.12 -0.40 21.18
CA TYR A 67 -7.68 -0.21 21.15
C TYR A 67 -6.96 -1.31 20.36
N GLU A 68 -7.68 -2.01 19.47
CA GLU A 68 -7.15 -3.11 18.69
C GLU A 68 -7.44 -2.89 17.20
N ASP A 69 -6.42 -3.06 16.36
CA ASP A 69 -6.52 -2.92 14.90
C ASP A 69 -5.89 -4.13 14.20
N TYR A 70 -6.63 -4.72 13.27
CA TYR A 70 -6.08 -5.75 12.40
C TYR A 70 -5.08 -5.17 11.40
N LYS A 71 -3.91 -5.82 11.29
CA LYS A 71 -2.79 -5.36 10.46
C LYS A 71 -2.54 -6.18 9.22
N ASP A 72 -2.64 -7.50 9.29
CA ASP A 72 -2.44 -8.34 8.10
C ASP A 72 -3.16 -9.68 8.20
N LEU A 73 -3.55 -10.25 7.05
CA LEU A 73 -4.19 -11.55 6.94
C LEU A 73 -3.45 -12.39 5.90
N TYR A 74 -2.97 -13.56 6.29
CA TYR A 74 -2.25 -14.45 5.38
C TYR A 74 -2.52 -15.92 5.68
N TYR A 75 -2.25 -16.78 4.70
CA TYR A 75 -2.36 -18.23 4.84
C TYR A 75 -0.98 -18.87 4.96
N ASN A 76 -0.73 -19.62 6.03
CA ASN A 76 0.58 -20.22 6.27
C ASN A 76 0.75 -21.65 5.73
N GLY A 77 -0.21 -22.13 4.92
CA GLY A 77 -0.26 -23.51 4.43
C GLY A 77 -1.00 -24.47 5.37
N LYS A 78 -1.44 -24.02 6.54
CA LYS A 78 -2.27 -24.80 7.48
C LYS A 78 -3.42 -23.96 8.04
N ASP A 79 -3.09 -22.88 8.73
CA ASP A 79 -4.02 -21.96 9.37
C ASP A 79 -4.08 -20.65 8.58
N LEU A 80 -5.23 -20.00 8.62
CA LEU A 80 -5.31 -18.58 8.27
C LEU A 80 -4.87 -17.78 9.50
N VAL A 81 -3.95 -16.83 9.31
CA VAL A 81 -3.36 -16.05 10.40
C VAL A 81 -3.72 -14.59 10.22
N LEU A 82 -4.29 -14.00 11.28
CA LEU A 82 -4.61 -12.59 11.39
C LEU A 82 -3.67 -11.94 12.40
N LEU A 83 -2.86 -10.99 11.94
CA LEU A 83 -2.03 -10.14 12.78
C LEU A 83 -2.86 -8.95 13.28
N SER A 84 -2.71 -8.64 14.56
CA SER A 84 -3.44 -7.58 15.24
C SER A 84 -2.50 -6.75 16.10
N VAL A 85 -2.72 -5.44 16.13
CA VAL A 85 -1.99 -4.50 16.99
C VAL A 85 -2.92 -3.96 18.04
N ILE A 86 -2.50 -4.06 19.30
CA ILE A 86 -3.24 -3.56 20.43
C ILE A 86 -2.47 -2.37 21.01
N HIS A 87 -3.07 -1.18 20.95
CA HIS A 87 -2.48 0.10 21.29
C HIS A 87 -3.15 0.71 22.54
N ASN A 88 -2.71 0.29 23.72
CA ASN A 88 -3.25 0.82 24.98
C ASN A 88 -2.51 2.11 25.36
N GLU A 89 -3.08 3.26 24.96
CA GLU A 89 -2.52 4.58 25.26
C GLU A 89 -2.49 4.92 26.75
N SER A 90 -3.49 4.44 27.50
CA SER A 90 -3.57 4.71 28.95
C SER A 90 -2.45 4.04 29.74
N GLU A 91 -2.03 2.85 29.29
CA GLU A 91 -0.91 2.11 29.87
C GLU A 91 0.42 2.39 29.16
N LYS A 92 0.41 3.18 28.07
CA LYS A 92 1.56 3.41 27.18
C LYS A 92 2.19 2.09 26.74
N LYS A 93 1.37 1.18 26.24
CA LYS A 93 1.82 -0.13 25.75
C LYS A 93 1.27 -0.40 24.36
N THR A 94 2.12 -0.96 23.53
CA THR A 94 1.71 -1.56 22.26
C THR A 94 2.10 -3.04 22.23
N ARG A 95 1.27 -3.87 21.64
CA ARG A 95 1.55 -5.30 21.44
C ARG A 95 1.06 -5.77 20.09
N MET A 96 1.75 -6.76 19.53
CA MET A 96 1.30 -7.49 18.36
C MET A 96 0.85 -8.88 18.76
N GLU A 97 -0.39 -9.23 18.41
CA GLU A 97 -0.96 -10.55 18.56
C GLU A 97 -1.18 -11.20 17.19
N ALA A 98 -1.17 -12.54 17.17
CA ALA A 98 -1.58 -13.32 16.03
C ALA A 98 -2.71 -14.27 16.43
N TYR A 99 -3.74 -14.32 15.58
CA TYR A 99 -4.87 -15.22 15.71
C TYR A 99 -4.87 -16.23 14.58
N GLY A 100 -4.86 -17.52 14.92
CA GLY A 100 -4.98 -18.61 13.96
C GLY A 100 -6.42 -19.06 13.81
N PHE A 101 -6.85 -19.29 12.56
CA PHE A 101 -8.18 -19.76 12.21
C PHE A 101 -8.10 -21.03 11.37
N ASP A 102 -8.96 -22.00 11.69
CA ASP A 102 -9.13 -23.22 10.89
C ASP A 102 -9.80 -22.87 9.56
N ILE A 103 -9.14 -23.18 8.45
CA ILE A 103 -9.64 -22.87 7.11
C ILE A 103 -10.95 -23.59 6.76
N SER A 104 -11.29 -24.70 7.42
CA SER A 104 -12.47 -25.51 7.11
C SER A 104 -13.76 -24.92 7.67
N ASN A 105 -13.69 -24.15 8.76
CA ASN A 105 -14.88 -23.65 9.46
C ASN A 105 -14.75 -22.20 9.99
N GLY A 106 -13.59 -21.57 9.85
CA GLY A 106 -13.34 -20.20 10.30
C GLY A 106 -13.23 -20.03 11.82
N SER A 107 -13.21 -21.11 12.60
CA SER A 107 -13.06 -21.04 14.05
C SER A 107 -11.64 -20.66 14.46
N ARG A 108 -11.50 -19.79 15.46
CA ARG A 108 -10.19 -19.44 16.03
C ARG A 108 -9.63 -20.65 16.78
N THR A 109 -8.47 -21.14 16.36
CA THR A 109 -7.79 -22.31 16.93
C THR A 109 -6.71 -21.94 17.92
N TRP A 110 -6.08 -20.77 17.76
CA TRP A 110 -5.04 -20.30 18.66
C TRP A 110 -4.92 -18.76 18.68
N THR A 111 -4.34 -18.26 19.76
CA THR A 111 -3.90 -16.86 19.94
C THR A 111 -2.46 -16.88 20.42
N LYS A 112 -1.63 -16.00 19.90
CA LYS A 112 -0.22 -15.88 20.29
C LYS A 112 0.17 -14.41 20.41
N GLU A 113 0.65 -14.01 21.58
CA GLU A 113 1.37 -12.74 21.72
C GLU A 113 2.75 -12.89 21.06
N LEU A 114 3.07 -11.99 20.13
CA LEU A 114 4.34 -12.01 19.40
C LEU A 114 5.35 -11.10 20.09
N GLU A 115 4.92 -9.89 20.43
CA GLU A 115 5.75 -8.88 21.06
C GLU A 115 4.90 -7.83 21.77
N ALA A 116 5.48 -7.22 22.80
CA ALA A 116 4.91 -6.11 23.55
C ALA A 116 6.01 -5.12 23.93
N TYR A 117 5.72 -3.84 23.82
CA TYR A 117 6.66 -2.76 24.10
C TYR A 117 5.97 -1.66 24.92
N GLU A 118 6.76 -1.03 25.81
CA GLU A 118 6.37 0.23 26.43
C GLU A 118 6.66 1.39 25.45
N VAL A 119 5.72 2.33 25.38
CA VAL A 119 5.81 3.53 24.54
C VAL A 119 6.34 4.67 25.40
N GLY A 120 7.53 5.16 25.05
CA GLY A 120 8.15 6.29 25.75
C GLY A 120 7.47 7.62 25.43
N GLU A 121 7.69 8.62 26.28
CA GLU A 121 7.26 9.99 26.02
C GLU A 121 7.94 10.54 24.78
N TRP A 122 7.19 11.14 23.86
CA TRP A 122 7.73 11.76 22.66
C TRP A 122 8.90 12.71 22.95
N GLU A 123 10.10 12.35 22.47
CA GLU A 123 11.31 13.16 22.64
C GLU A 123 11.74 13.78 21.31
N MET A 124 11.78 15.11 21.25
CA MET A 124 12.33 15.84 20.11
C MET A 124 13.80 16.19 20.36
N HIS A 125 14.66 15.87 19.41
CA HIS A 125 16.06 16.28 19.42
C HIS A 125 16.46 16.78 18.02
N PRO A 126 17.26 17.86 17.91
CA PRO A 126 17.82 18.28 16.63
C PRO A 126 18.51 17.12 15.94
N HIS A 127 18.31 16.98 14.62
CA HIS A 127 18.92 15.95 13.79
C HIS A 127 18.49 14.51 14.11
N LYS A 128 17.55 14.28 15.05
CA LYS A 128 17.06 12.92 15.33
C LYS A 128 16.55 12.29 14.03
N GLY A 129 16.93 11.04 13.80
CA GLY A 129 16.40 10.26 12.68
C GLY A 129 14.87 10.26 12.68
N LYS A 130 14.27 10.18 11.50
CA LYS A 130 12.82 10.24 11.33
C LYS A 130 12.28 9.01 10.60
N VAL A 131 10.96 8.94 10.46
CA VAL A 131 10.28 7.89 9.70
C VAL A 131 9.42 8.54 8.63
N LYS A 132 9.43 7.98 7.42
CA LYS A 132 8.64 8.48 6.30
C LYS A 132 7.15 8.23 6.55
N GLU A 133 6.31 9.22 6.27
CA GLU A 133 4.86 9.06 6.20
C GLU A 133 4.45 8.58 4.80
N THR A 134 3.56 7.58 4.73
CA THR A 134 2.89 7.23 3.48
C THR A 134 1.73 8.20 3.20
N PHE A 135 1.27 8.28 1.95
CA PHE A 135 0.07 9.07 1.65
C PHE A 135 -1.16 8.61 2.46
N LEU A 136 -1.28 7.30 2.72
CA LEU A 136 -2.37 6.78 3.54
C LEU A 136 -2.25 7.24 4.99
N ASP A 137 -1.03 7.28 5.56
CA ASP A 137 -0.82 7.84 6.90
C ASP A 137 -1.28 9.30 6.96
N VAL A 138 -0.90 10.11 5.96
CA VAL A 138 -1.32 11.51 5.86
C VAL A 138 -2.85 11.63 5.82
N VAL A 139 -3.53 10.84 4.98
CA VAL A 139 -5.01 10.87 4.91
C VAL A 139 -5.62 10.51 6.26
N CYS A 140 -5.12 9.46 6.90
CA CYS A 140 -5.65 8.95 8.16
C CYS A 140 -5.50 9.94 9.32
N GLU A 141 -4.30 10.52 9.45
CA GLU A 141 -3.96 11.49 10.51
C GLU A 141 -4.77 12.79 10.38
N HIS A 142 -5.14 13.14 9.14
CA HIS A 142 -5.96 14.32 8.89
C HIS A 142 -7.47 14.02 8.82
N ALA A 143 -7.92 12.79 8.61
CA ALA A 143 -9.35 12.49 8.51
C ALA A 143 -10.05 12.36 9.88
N ASN A 144 -9.44 11.62 10.82
CA ASN A 144 -9.84 11.55 12.24
C ASN A 144 -8.79 10.77 13.05
N HIS A 145 -8.38 11.30 14.21
CA HIS A 145 -7.37 10.66 15.07
C HIS A 145 -7.72 9.23 15.52
N ASN A 146 -8.99 8.84 15.51
CA ASN A 146 -9.41 7.51 15.94
C ASN A 146 -9.41 6.46 14.82
N TYR A 147 -9.11 6.82 13.57
CA TYR A 147 -9.11 5.84 12.49
C TYR A 147 -7.86 4.97 12.50
N VAL A 148 -6.77 5.38 13.11
CA VAL A 148 -5.50 4.68 12.97
C VAL A 148 -4.80 4.55 14.30
N THR A 149 -4.23 3.36 14.51
CA THR A 149 -3.24 3.11 15.56
C THR A 149 -2.27 4.30 15.65
N PRO A 150 -2.20 5.03 16.78
CA PRO A 150 -1.31 6.17 16.90
C PRO A 150 0.13 5.76 16.55
N PHE A 151 0.87 6.62 15.85
CA PHE A 151 2.14 6.24 15.20
C PHE A 151 3.17 5.64 16.17
N GLU A 152 3.22 6.15 17.39
CA GLU A 152 4.09 5.67 18.48
C GLU A 152 3.79 4.21 18.89
N TYR A 153 2.60 3.70 18.53
CA TYR A 153 2.10 2.37 18.85
C TYR A 153 2.05 1.45 17.61
N LYS A 154 2.34 1.96 16.41
CA LYS A 154 2.29 1.16 15.17
C LYS A 154 3.37 0.09 15.17
N HIS A 155 2.94 -1.17 14.97
CA HIS A 155 3.82 -2.23 14.49
C HIS A 155 3.78 -2.21 12.95
N ASN A 156 4.96 -2.10 12.35
CA ASN A 156 5.15 -2.20 10.91
C ASN A 156 5.51 -3.64 10.55
N VAL A 157 4.91 -4.18 9.50
CA VAL A 157 5.09 -5.58 9.10
C VAL A 157 5.46 -5.69 7.63
N HIS A 158 6.49 -6.49 7.32
CA HIS A 158 6.83 -6.86 5.95
C HIS A 158 7.10 -8.37 5.84
N PHE A 159 6.69 -8.95 4.72
CA PHE A 159 6.92 -10.36 4.42
C PHE A 159 8.17 -10.52 3.56
N SER A 160 8.84 -11.66 3.70
CA SER A 160 9.86 -12.09 2.73
C SER A 160 9.23 -12.38 1.37
N PRO A 161 10.01 -12.35 0.28
CA PRO A 161 9.51 -12.63 -1.07
C PRO A 161 8.77 -13.96 -1.23
N ASP A 162 9.14 -14.99 -0.48
CA ASP A 162 8.47 -16.29 -0.46
C ASP A 162 7.33 -16.41 0.57
N ASN A 163 7.01 -15.32 1.28
CA ASN A 163 6.04 -15.23 2.37
C ASN A 163 6.29 -16.21 3.53
N LYS A 164 7.52 -16.71 3.70
CA LYS A 164 7.86 -17.65 4.79
C LYS A 164 8.46 -16.97 6.02
N LYS A 165 8.88 -15.72 5.90
CA LYS A 165 9.39 -14.89 7.00
C LYS A 165 8.60 -13.60 7.10
N ILE A 166 8.51 -13.09 8.31
CA ILE A 166 7.80 -11.87 8.64
C ILE A 166 8.73 -11.04 9.51
N VAL A 167 9.02 -9.81 9.12
CA VAL A 167 9.64 -8.84 10.03
C VAL A 167 8.56 -7.94 10.59
N SER A 168 8.62 -7.72 11.91
CA SER A 168 7.81 -6.75 12.63
C SER A 168 8.72 -5.80 13.38
N TYR A 169 8.38 -4.51 13.38
CA TYR A 169 9.15 -3.52 14.13
C TYR A 169 8.32 -2.34 14.62
N VAL A 170 8.76 -1.80 15.76
CA VAL A 170 8.20 -0.62 16.41
C VAL A 170 9.31 0.39 16.66
N PHE A 171 9.08 1.63 16.26
CA PHE A 171 10.00 2.73 16.53
C PHE A 171 9.84 3.26 17.95
N ASN A 172 10.96 3.57 18.61
CA ASN A 172 10.96 4.23 19.91
C ASN A 172 11.19 5.75 19.76
N TYR A 173 10.12 6.52 19.84
CA TYR A 173 10.17 7.99 19.78
C TYR A 173 10.57 8.64 21.10
N GLY A 174 10.62 7.91 22.21
CA GLY A 174 11.02 8.45 23.51
C GLY A 174 12.50 8.37 23.83
N GLU A 175 13.32 8.09 22.82
CA GLU A 175 14.78 8.13 22.93
C GLU A 175 15.35 9.35 22.21
N LYS A 176 16.45 9.88 22.74
CA LYS A 176 17.25 10.94 22.10
C LYS A 176 17.59 10.65 20.63
N TYR A 177 17.89 9.39 20.32
CA TYR A 177 18.14 8.90 18.95
C TYR A 177 17.03 7.95 18.56
N LEU A 178 16.53 8.06 17.33
CA LEU A 178 15.49 7.16 16.86
C LEU A 178 16.05 5.74 16.74
N SER A 179 15.30 4.78 17.27
CA SER A 179 15.62 3.36 17.16
C SER A 179 14.37 2.55 16.89
N ALA A 180 14.53 1.33 16.39
CA ALA A 180 13.44 0.38 16.22
C ALA A 180 13.76 -0.94 16.93
N SER A 181 12.79 -1.46 17.67
CA SER A 181 12.78 -2.84 18.14
C SER A 181 12.27 -3.72 17.01
N VAL A 182 13.06 -4.71 16.59
CA VAL A 182 12.80 -5.52 15.39
C VAL A 182 12.75 -6.99 15.78
N SER A 183 11.71 -7.69 15.33
CA SER A 183 11.54 -9.13 15.47
C SER A 183 11.34 -9.77 14.09
N VAL A 184 11.99 -10.90 13.83
CA VAL A 184 11.76 -11.72 12.65
C VAL A 184 11.12 -13.03 13.09
N TYR A 185 10.01 -13.39 12.46
CA TYR A 185 9.26 -14.61 12.68
C TYR A 185 9.28 -15.50 11.43
N ASP A 186 9.05 -16.80 11.61
CA ASP A 186 8.57 -17.64 10.52
C ASP A 186 7.07 -17.36 10.24
N ASN A 187 6.54 -17.90 9.14
CA ASN A 187 5.12 -17.78 8.79
C ASN A 187 4.17 -18.57 9.71
N LYS A 188 4.68 -19.23 10.75
CA LYS A 188 3.89 -19.82 11.84
C LYS A 188 4.01 -18.98 13.11
N CYS A 189 4.48 -17.74 12.98
CA CYS A 189 4.67 -16.78 14.05
C CYS A 189 5.67 -17.25 15.13
N ASN A 190 6.60 -18.15 14.83
CA ASN A 190 7.69 -18.50 15.74
C ASN A 190 8.83 -17.49 15.59
N LEU A 191 9.30 -16.95 16.73
CA LEU A 191 10.39 -16.00 16.73
C LEU A 191 11.68 -16.69 16.25
N LEU A 192 12.34 -16.09 15.27
CA LEU A 192 13.61 -16.55 14.73
C LEU A 192 14.77 -15.71 15.26
N SER A 193 14.61 -14.38 15.26
CA SER A 193 15.60 -13.45 15.77
C SER A 193 14.93 -12.16 16.24
N ARG A 194 15.52 -11.48 17.22
CA ARG A 194 15.06 -10.18 17.73
C ARG A 194 16.25 -9.30 18.05
N GLY A 195 16.13 -8.00 17.81
CA GLY A 195 17.14 -7.04 18.21
C GLY A 195 16.63 -5.61 18.13
N LYS A 196 17.57 -4.67 18.24
CA LYS A 196 17.31 -3.24 18.17
C LYS A 196 18.24 -2.63 17.13
N VAL A 197 17.70 -1.77 16.28
CA VAL A 197 18.45 -1.04 15.25
C VAL A 197 18.32 0.46 15.46
N GLY A 198 19.38 1.21 15.24
CA GLY A 198 19.36 2.68 15.26
C GLY A 198 19.04 3.23 13.88
N ILE A 199 18.32 4.35 13.84
CA ILE A 199 18.19 5.16 12.62
C ILE A 199 19.13 6.35 12.78
N ASP A 200 20.04 6.50 11.81
CA ASP A 200 21.05 7.55 11.84
C ASP A 200 20.42 8.94 11.89
N ASN A 201 21.12 9.86 12.55
CA ASN A 201 20.74 11.27 12.55
C ASN A 201 20.70 11.83 11.12
N ASP A 202 19.77 12.76 10.87
CA ASP A 202 19.53 13.38 9.56
C ASP A 202 19.08 12.41 8.46
N PHE A 203 18.78 11.15 8.81
CA PHE A 203 18.15 10.18 7.92
C PHE A 203 16.67 9.98 8.27
N ILE A 204 15.89 9.68 7.23
CA ILE A 204 14.49 9.28 7.27
C ILE A 204 14.46 7.80 6.89
N ASN A 205 13.99 6.94 7.79
CA ASN A 205 13.76 5.54 7.49
C ASN A 205 12.51 5.40 6.61
N ASN A 206 12.64 4.67 5.51
CA ASN A 206 11.59 4.39 4.53
C ASN A 206 11.09 2.94 4.62
N GLY A 207 11.52 2.17 5.63
CA GLY A 207 11.12 0.78 5.84
C GLY A 207 12.25 -0.11 6.36
N ILE A 208 11.84 -1.21 7.00
CA ILE A 208 12.72 -2.33 7.38
C ILE A 208 12.12 -3.62 6.79
N TYR A 209 12.85 -4.24 5.87
CA TYR A 209 12.40 -5.38 5.10
C TYR A 209 13.14 -6.65 5.52
N VAL A 210 12.68 -7.82 5.06
CA VAL A 210 13.31 -9.11 5.35
C VAL A 210 13.44 -9.96 4.10
N ASP A 211 14.55 -10.68 3.96
CA ASP A 211 14.71 -11.67 2.90
C ASP A 211 14.28 -13.09 3.31
N ASN A 212 14.36 -14.03 2.37
CA ASN A 212 13.98 -15.43 2.64
C ASN A 212 14.90 -16.09 3.69
N GLN A 213 16.12 -15.57 3.91
CA GLN A 213 17.05 -16.09 4.91
C GLN A 213 16.74 -15.54 6.31
N GLY A 214 16.03 -14.43 6.42
CA GLY A 214 15.72 -13.75 7.67
C GLY A 214 16.68 -12.61 8.02
N LEU A 215 17.54 -12.19 7.08
CA LEU A 215 18.32 -10.97 7.22
C LEU A 215 17.41 -9.77 6.98
N ILE A 216 17.64 -8.70 7.74
CA ILE A 216 16.85 -7.48 7.61
C ILE A 216 17.56 -6.46 6.73
N TYR A 217 16.78 -5.62 6.07
CA TYR A 217 17.27 -4.57 5.17
C TYR A 217 16.65 -3.23 5.58
N LEU A 218 17.48 -2.28 5.99
CA LEU A 218 17.03 -0.93 6.35
C LEU A 218 17.24 0.01 5.15
N LEU A 219 16.20 0.77 4.81
CA LEU A 219 16.27 1.80 3.78
C LEU A 219 16.23 3.18 4.43
N ASN A 220 17.38 3.85 4.48
CA ASN A 220 17.53 5.16 5.10
C ASN A 220 17.88 6.20 4.03
N VAL A 221 17.20 7.35 4.05
CA VAL A 221 17.42 8.43 3.08
C VAL A 221 17.63 9.75 3.82
N ASN A 222 18.66 10.51 3.47
CA ASN A 222 18.86 11.83 4.08
C ASN A 222 18.19 12.95 3.26
N ASN A 223 18.16 14.15 3.82
CA ASN A 223 17.55 15.32 3.17
C ASN A 223 18.21 15.74 1.83
N PHE A 224 19.38 15.19 1.50
CA PHE A 224 20.09 15.43 0.23
C PHE A 224 19.86 14.29 -0.79
N GLY A 225 18.97 13.35 -0.49
CA GLY A 225 18.69 12.20 -1.33
C GLY A 225 19.80 11.14 -1.35
N LYS A 226 20.77 11.17 -0.42
CA LYS A 226 21.69 10.02 -0.21
C LYS A 226 20.88 8.86 0.36
N VAL A 227 21.01 7.68 -0.23
CA VAL A 227 20.33 6.47 0.22
C VAL A 227 21.36 5.51 0.80
N ASN A 228 21.13 5.06 2.03
CA ASN A 228 21.85 3.97 2.66
C ASN A 228 20.94 2.76 2.68
N PHE A 229 21.27 1.73 1.90
CA PHE A 229 20.57 0.45 1.95
C PHE A 229 21.43 -0.58 2.70
N ILE A 230 21.00 -0.93 3.90
CA ILE A 230 21.80 -1.64 4.89
C ILE A 230 21.25 -3.05 5.05
N ARG A 231 22.03 -4.07 4.71
CA ARG A 231 21.78 -5.46 5.08
C ARG A 231 22.34 -5.69 6.49
N TYR A 232 21.53 -6.18 7.41
CA TYR A 232 21.89 -6.33 8.82
C TYR A 232 21.45 -7.69 9.38
N SER A 233 22.34 -8.32 10.15
CA SER A 233 22.03 -9.55 10.91
C SER A 233 21.71 -9.20 12.36
N LEU A 234 20.50 -9.53 12.83
CA LEU A 234 20.10 -9.29 14.22
C LEU A 234 20.94 -10.12 15.22
N ASP A 235 21.37 -11.31 14.84
CA ASP A 235 22.09 -12.24 15.73
C ASP A 235 23.57 -11.86 15.89
N THR A 236 24.26 -11.63 14.76
CA THR A 236 25.71 -11.34 14.76
C THR A 236 26.02 -9.86 14.90
N LYS A 237 25.05 -8.98 14.56
CA LYS A 237 25.21 -7.53 14.41
C LYS A 237 26.13 -7.11 13.26
N ASP A 238 26.49 -8.05 12.39
CA ASP A 238 27.21 -7.75 11.16
C ASP A 238 26.30 -7.00 10.19
N PHE A 239 26.89 -6.06 9.46
CA PHE A 239 26.17 -5.25 8.49
C PHE A 239 26.98 -4.95 7.24
N GLU A 240 26.26 -4.72 6.15
CA GLU A 240 26.81 -4.27 4.88
C GLU A 240 25.93 -3.17 4.31
N ILE A 241 26.55 -2.19 3.66
CA ILE A 241 25.86 -1.02 3.13
C ILE A 241 26.15 -0.90 1.65
N ILE A 242 25.10 -0.70 0.87
CA ILE A 242 25.19 -0.14 -0.48
C ILE A 242 24.66 1.29 -0.41
N GLU A 243 25.53 2.24 -0.75
CA GLU A 243 25.19 3.67 -0.75
C GLU A 243 24.84 4.14 -2.16
N LEU A 244 23.68 4.78 -2.33
CA LEU A 244 23.37 5.56 -3.52
C LEU A 244 23.71 7.02 -3.23
N PRO A 245 24.59 7.66 -4.02
CA PRO A 245 25.04 9.01 -3.73
C PRO A 245 23.87 10.00 -3.75
N ALA A 246 24.06 11.10 -3.01
CA ALA A 246 23.21 12.28 -3.10
C ALA A 246 23.12 12.78 -4.55
N SER A 247 22.04 13.47 -4.87
CA SER A 247 21.84 14.06 -6.20
C SER A 247 21.23 15.45 -6.08
N ASN A 248 21.11 16.15 -7.20
CA ASN A 248 20.39 17.44 -7.23
C ASN A 248 18.87 17.27 -7.06
N HIS A 249 18.39 16.02 -7.05
CA HIS A 249 17.01 15.65 -6.88
C HIS A 249 16.79 15.03 -5.49
N GLN A 250 15.66 15.36 -4.89
CA GLN A 250 15.13 14.66 -3.72
C GLN A 250 14.57 13.31 -4.16
N LYS A 251 14.79 12.26 -3.36
CA LYS A 251 14.30 10.90 -3.65
C LYS A 251 13.19 10.55 -2.69
N GLU A 252 12.05 10.14 -3.22
CA GLU A 252 10.83 9.87 -2.44
C GLU A 252 10.13 8.59 -2.92
N ASP A 253 9.17 8.11 -2.11
CA ASP A 253 8.27 6.98 -2.41
C ASP A 253 8.99 5.72 -2.91
N PHE A 254 9.78 5.13 -2.01
CA PHE A 254 10.60 3.98 -2.33
C PHE A 254 9.83 2.67 -2.37
N HIS A 255 10.14 1.83 -3.36
CA HIS A 255 9.67 0.45 -3.44
C HIS A 255 10.84 -0.50 -3.62
N ILE A 256 10.78 -1.67 -2.96
CA ILE A 256 11.84 -2.68 -3.01
C ILE A 256 11.30 -3.97 -3.60
N SER A 257 12.09 -4.58 -4.48
CA SER A 257 11.84 -5.93 -5.00
C SER A 257 13.08 -6.78 -4.84
N PHE A 258 12.98 -7.83 -4.02
CA PHE A 258 14.03 -8.83 -3.89
C PHE A 258 13.89 -9.86 -5.00
N GLN A 259 14.99 -10.12 -5.69
CA GLN A 259 15.09 -11.05 -6.79
C GLN A 259 16.23 -12.04 -6.53
N ASP A 260 16.23 -13.15 -7.26
CA ASP A 260 17.33 -14.13 -7.22
C ASP A 260 18.67 -13.55 -7.70
N ASP A 261 18.63 -12.53 -8.55
CA ASP A 261 19.79 -11.88 -9.16
C ASP A 261 20.16 -10.54 -8.52
N GLY A 262 19.51 -10.13 -7.43
CA GLY A 262 19.81 -8.90 -6.72
C GLY A 262 18.58 -8.26 -6.07
N ILE A 263 18.75 -7.05 -5.54
CA ILE A 263 17.65 -6.28 -4.95
C ILE A 263 17.45 -5.02 -5.78
N TYR A 264 16.22 -4.81 -6.22
CA TYR A 264 15.85 -3.61 -6.97
C TYR A 264 15.19 -2.60 -6.04
N ILE A 265 15.59 -1.35 -6.14
CA ILE A 265 15.08 -0.23 -5.36
C ILE A 265 14.59 0.83 -6.34
N ALA A 266 13.29 1.13 -6.34
CA ALA A 266 12.69 2.18 -7.15
C ALA A 266 12.33 3.39 -6.29
N ASN A 267 12.37 4.59 -6.88
CA ASN A 267 12.00 5.84 -6.25
C ASN A 267 11.53 6.87 -7.29
N LEU A 268 10.85 7.90 -6.80
CA LEU A 268 10.60 9.14 -7.54
C LEU A 268 11.78 10.09 -7.37
N GLU A 269 12.07 10.88 -8.39
CA GLU A 269 13.07 11.96 -8.35
C GLU A 269 12.35 13.31 -8.45
N LEU A 270 12.52 14.17 -7.44
CA LEU A 270 11.82 15.44 -7.31
C LEU A 270 12.79 16.64 -7.33
N SER A 271 12.33 17.76 -7.89
CA SER A 271 13.00 19.06 -7.78
C SER A 271 11.98 20.12 -7.39
N GLN A 272 12.20 20.81 -6.27
CA GLN A 272 11.23 21.75 -5.69
C GLN A 272 9.82 21.11 -5.58
N GLU A 273 9.78 19.88 -5.04
CA GLU A 273 8.56 19.07 -4.83
C GLU A 273 7.85 18.60 -6.10
N LYS A 274 8.36 18.97 -7.28
CA LYS A 274 7.82 18.53 -8.56
C LYS A 274 8.52 17.28 -9.06
N LEU A 275 7.74 16.33 -9.56
CA LEU A 275 8.21 15.14 -10.23
C LEU A 275 9.07 15.52 -11.44
N THR A 276 10.31 15.04 -11.44
CA THR A 276 11.27 15.20 -12.55
C THR A 276 11.51 13.91 -13.30
N GLY A 277 11.27 12.75 -12.68
CA GLY A 277 11.48 11.46 -13.29
C GLY A 277 11.29 10.32 -12.32
N VAL A 278 11.52 9.11 -12.82
CA VAL A 278 11.57 7.89 -12.01
C VAL A 278 12.95 7.27 -12.07
N LYS A 279 13.31 6.56 -11.03
CA LYS A 279 14.56 5.84 -10.94
C LYS A 279 14.34 4.44 -10.39
N TYR A 280 15.13 3.49 -10.87
CA TYR A 280 15.38 2.27 -10.12
C TYR A 280 16.84 1.87 -10.19
N THR A 281 17.30 1.17 -9.15
CA THR A 281 18.67 0.71 -9.00
C THR A 281 18.68 -0.77 -8.66
N LYS A 282 19.53 -1.56 -9.32
CA LYS A 282 19.78 -2.97 -8.99
C LYS A 282 21.07 -3.06 -8.16
N CYS A 283 20.92 -3.58 -6.94
CA CYS A 283 21.99 -3.73 -5.96
C CYS A 283 22.34 -5.21 -5.77
N ASN A 284 23.64 -5.49 -5.61
CA ASN A 284 24.16 -6.83 -5.33
C ASN A 284 24.97 -6.82 -4.04
N PHE A 285 24.36 -7.28 -2.95
CA PHE A 285 25.03 -7.33 -1.65
C PHE A 285 26.15 -8.38 -1.57
N THR A 286 26.09 -9.43 -2.39
CA THR A 286 27.16 -10.43 -2.43
C THR A 286 28.43 -9.83 -3.02
N GLN A 287 28.31 -9.00 -4.06
CA GLN A 287 29.42 -8.31 -4.70
C GLN A 287 29.71 -6.92 -4.13
N LYS A 288 28.85 -6.41 -3.24
CA LYS A 288 28.88 -5.05 -2.69
C LYS A 288 28.88 -3.99 -3.79
N SER A 289 28.09 -4.22 -4.84
CA SER A 289 28.07 -3.40 -6.05
C SER A 289 26.67 -2.88 -6.36
N ILE A 290 26.64 -1.80 -7.15
CA ILE A 290 25.47 -1.38 -7.89
C ILE A 290 25.65 -1.90 -9.32
N ASP A 291 24.79 -2.83 -9.73
CA ASP A 291 24.90 -3.51 -11.02
C ASP A 291 24.26 -2.68 -12.14
N MET A 292 23.22 -1.91 -11.81
CA MET A 292 22.47 -1.10 -12.78
C MET A 292 21.81 0.09 -12.10
N ILE A 293 21.83 1.24 -12.75
CA ILE A 293 21.03 2.42 -12.39
C ILE A 293 20.27 2.84 -13.64
N VAL A 294 18.94 2.94 -13.53
CA VAL A 294 18.07 3.45 -14.58
C VAL A 294 17.39 4.70 -14.07
N TYR A 295 17.52 5.79 -14.81
CA TYR A 295 16.82 7.04 -14.57
C TYR A 295 16.08 7.43 -15.84
N GLU A 296 14.77 7.67 -15.71
CA GLU A 296 13.91 8.14 -16.79
C GLU A 296 13.35 9.50 -16.41
N GLU A 297 13.80 10.53 -17.13
CA GLU A 297 13.34 11.90 -16.98
C GLU A 297 11.94 12.10 -17.59
N LEU A 298 11.11 12.92 -16.96
CA LEU A 298 9.90 13.45 -17.56
C LEU A 298 10.23 14.53 -18.59
N THR A 299 10.45 14.09 -19.84
CA THR A 299 10.76 14.98 -20.95
C THR A 299 9.61 15.93 -21.29
N ASP A 300 9.91 17.07 -21.92
CA ASP A 300 8.88 18.00 -22.37
C ASP A 300 7.90 17.37 -23.38
N GLU A 301 8.35 16.39 -24.17
CA GLU A 301 7.49 15.62 -25.06
C GLU A 301 6.43 14.84 -24.27
N MET A 302 6.84 14.14 -23.21
CA MET A 302 5.92 13.44 -22.32
C MET A 302 4.95 14.39 -21.63
N LYS A 303 5.46 15.51 -21.10
CA LYS A 303 4.64 16.54 -20.44
C LYS A 303 3.59 17.12 -21.39
N ASN A 304 3.97 17.40 -22.63
CA ASN A 304 3.06 17.89 -23.67
C ASN A 304 2.00 16.84 -24.08
N ALA A 305 2.39 15.57 -24.18
CA ALA A 305 1.46 14.47 -24.45
C ALA A 305 0.45 14.32 -23.30
N ILE A 306 0.90 14.34 -22.06
CA ILE A 306 0.06 14.31 -20.86
C ILE A 306 -0.91 15.50 -20.85
N ALA A 307 -0.41 16.73 -21.07
CA ALA A 307 -1.25 17.92 -21.13
C ALA A 307 -2.34 17.82 -22.22
N LYS A 308 -2.04 17.22 -23.38
CA LYS A 308 -3.01 16.99 -24.45
C LYS A 308 -4.09 15.98 -24.04
N GLU A 309 -3.71 14.87 -23.41
CA GLU A 309 -4.67 13.88 -22.93
C GLU A 309 -5.53 14.43 -21.78
N ARG A 310 -4.94 15.20 -20.85
CA ARG A 310 -5.65 15.90 -19.79
C ARG A 310 -6.76 16.80 -20.36
N LYS A 311 -6.46 17.60 -21.39
CA LYS A 311 -7.43 18.49 -22.06
C LYS A 311 -8.60 17.76 -22.70
N LYS A 312 -8.45 16.48 -23.07
CA LYS A 312 -9.54 15.66 -23.61
C LYS A 312 -10.48 15.16 -22.51
N ASN A 313 -9.98 15.01 -21.28
CA ASN A 313 -10.78 14.56 -20.16
C ASN A 313 -11.45 15.75 -19.45
N LYS A 314 -12.75 15.92 -19.69
CA LYS A 314 -13.56 17.04 -19.14
C LYS A 314 -13.62 17.09 -17.61
N SER A 315 -13.31 15.99 -16.92
CA SER A 315 -13.31 15.95 -15.45
C SER A 315 -12.04 16.56 -14.83
N LEU A 316 -10.98 16.75 -15.62
CA LEU A 316 -9.73 17.36 -15.20
C LEU A 316 -9.76 18.87 -15.46
N LYS A 317 -9.33 19.65 -14.48
CA LYS A 317 -9.28 21.12 -14.54
C LYS A 317 -7.85 21.60 -14.34
N GLY A 318 -7.51 22.73 -14.98
CA GLY A 318 -6.19 23.35 -14.83
C GLY A 318 -5.05 22.63 -15.56
N GLU A 319 -3.86 23.20 -15.42
CA GLU A 319 -2.62 22.61 -15.93
C GLU A 319 -2.03 21.60 -14.93
N GLU A 320 -1.21 20.68 -15.42
CA GLU A 320 -0.48 19.74 -14.54
C GLU A 320 0.58 20.50 -13.73
N ASN A 321 0.56 20.33 -12.41
CA ASN A 321 1.50 20.99 -11.49
C ASN A 321 2.72 20.11 -11.15
N TRP A 322 2.67 18.82 -11.51
CA TRP A 322 3.72 17.83 -11.30
C TRP A 322 4.02 17.50 -9.84
N MET A 323 3.18 17.91 -8.90
CA MET A 323 3.34 17.59 -7.47
C MET A 323 2.54 16.34 -7.12
N ASP A 324 2.80 15.76 -5.95
CA ASP A 324 1.94 14.75 -5.31
C ASP A 324 1.74 13.46 -6.12
N TYR A 325 2.78 13.02 -6.81
CA TYR A 325 2.80 11.68 -7.38
C TYR A 325 3.24 10.67 -6.31
N ASP A 326 2.55 9.54 -6.28
CA ASP A 326 2.97 8.32 -5.57
C ASP A 326 3.53 7.34 -6.59
N LEU A 327 4.65 6.68 -6.27
CA LEU A 327 4.98 5.41 -6.90
C LEU A 327 4.02 4.37 -6.33
N THR A 328 3.09 3.87 -7.12
CA THR A 328 2.03 2.97 -6.63
C THR A 328 2.38 1.50 -6.85
N HIS A 329 3.09 1.21 -7.94
CA HIS A 329 3.51 -0.14 -8.29
C HIS A 329 4.95 -0.11 -8.80
N PHE A 330 5.73 -1.07 -8.33
CA PHE A 330 7.05 -1.40 -8.83
C PHE A 330 7.12 -2.91 -9.03
N ILE A 331 7.16 -3.34 -10.29
CA ILE A 331 7.08 -4.75 -10.65
C ILE A 331 8.33 -5.13 -11.43
N VAL A 332 9.07 -6.10 -10.92
CA VAL A 332 10.14 -6.79 -11.64
C VAL A 332 9.57 -8.12 -12.13
N ASN A 333 9.44 -8.26 -13.45
CA ASN A 333 8.88 -9.46 -14.08
C ASN A 333 9.88 -10.63 -14.05
N PRO A 334 9.44 -11.88 -14.27
CA PRO A 334 10.34 -13.05 -14.32
C PRO A 334 11.47 -12.92 -15.36
N ASP A 335 11.22 -12.23 -16.47
CA ASP A 335 12.22 -11.94 -17.51
C ASP A 335 13.14 -10.75 -17.18
N LYS A 336 13.00 -10.21 -15.97
CA LYS A 336 13.73 -9.05 -15.42
C LYS A 336 13.39 -7.71 -16.08
N SER A 337 12.37 -7.66 -16.93
CA SER A 337 11.78 -6.38 -17.33
C SER A 337 11.12 -5.71 -16.12
N VAL A 338 11.10 -4.38 -16.13
CA VAL A 338 10.60 -3.56 -15.03
C VAL A 338 9.39 -2.76 -15.48
N MET A 339 8.40 -2.65 -14.61
CA MET A 339 7.27 -1.75 -14.76
C MET A 339 7.10 -0.88 -13.53
N MET A 340 6.84 0.41 -13.77
CA MET A 340 6.53 1.38 -12.73
C MET A 340 5.19 2.04 -13.05
N ALA A 341 4.33 2.18 -12.04
CA ALA A 341 3.07 2.91 -12.18
C ALA A 341 3.00 4.01 -11.12
N LEU A 342 2.71 5.23 -11.57
CA LEU A 342 2.57 6.40 -10.72
C LEU A 342 1.14 6.91 -10.82
N GLU A 343 0.66 7.50 -9.73
CA GLU A 343 -0.64 8.16 -9.67
C GLU A 343 -0.50 9.46 -8.90
N LYS A 344 -1.17 10.51 -9.38
CA LYS A 344 -1.24 11.77 -8.64
C LYS A 344 -2.32 11.63 -7.55
N ARG A 345 -1.93 11.84 -6.30
CA ARG A 345 -2.75 11.64 -5.11
C ARG A 345 -2.60 12.82 -4.18
N ASP A 346 -3.67 13.59 -4.06
CA ASP A 346 -3.67 14.85 -3.34
C ASP A 346 -4.72 14.79 -2.23
N LEU A 347 -4.36 15.22 -1.02
CA LEU A 347 -5.32 15.57 0.02
C LEU A 347 -5.50 17.08 -0.01
N TYR A 348 -6.72 17.56 -0.25
CA TYR A 348 -7.01 18.99 -0.22
C TYR A 348 -8.21 19.29 0.67
N ALA A 349 -8.15 20.43 1.36
CA ALA A 349 -9.23 20.94 2.17
C ALA A 349 -9.30 22.46 2.02
N GLU A 350 -10.52 23.00 2.01
CA GLU A 350 -10.73 24.43 1.84
C GLU A 350 -10.11 25.21 2.99
N GLY A 351 -9.27 26.21 2.69
CA GLY A 351 -8.60 27.04 3.67
C GLY A 351 -7.33 26.43 4.30
N TYR A 352 -6.91 25.23 3.88
CA TYR A 352 -5.69 24.60 4.35
C TYR A 352 -4.54 24.76 3.34
N PRO A 353 -3.29 24.92 3.82
CA PRO A 353 -2.12 24.90 2.93
C PRO A 353 -1.95 23.52 2.29
N HIS A 354 -1.14 23.44 1.25
CA HIS A 354 -0.71 22.19 0.66
C HIS A 354 -0.10 21.27 1.74
N ILE A 355 -0.60 20.03 1.84
CA ILE A 355 -0.16 19.03 2.81
C ILE A 355 0.86 18.12 2.10
N LYS A 356 2.13 18.35 2.40
CA LYS A 356 3.24 17.58 1.83
C LYS A 356 3.45 16.29 2.62
N LYS A 357 3.70 15.18 1.91
CA LYS A 357 4.24 13.94 2.49
C LYS A 357 5.70 14.17 2.89
N ASP A 358 5.99 14.36 4.17
CA ASP A 358 7.37 14.49 4.66
C ASP A 358 7.72 13.31 5.58
N ALA A 359 8.27 13.60 6.75
CA ALA A 359 8.52 12.63 7.80
C ALA A 359 7.56 12.89 8.94
N PHE A 360 7.27 11.82 9.70
CA PHE A 360 6.26 11.87 10.73
C PHE A 360 6.51 12.94 11.78
N ASP A 361 5.48 13.75 12.03
CA ASP A 361 5.46 14.78 13.06
C ASP A 361 4.12 14.76 13.80
N LYS A 362 4.16 14.51 15.10
CA LYS A 362 2.97 14.46 15.97
C LYS A 362 2.15 15.76 15.93
N SER A 363 2.75 16.90 15.57
CA SER A 363 2.04 18.17 15.42
C SER A 363 1.14 18.26 14.18
N HIS A 364 1.30 17.35 13.21
CA HIS A 364 0.46 17.27 12.01
C HIS A 364 -0.87 16.53 12.23
N ASN A 365 -1.06 15.86 13.38
CA ASN A 365 -2.30 15.14 13.67
C ASN A 365 -3.43 16.11 14.04
N VAL A 366 -4.08 16.66 13.03
CA VAL A 366 -5.20 17.60 13.14
C VAL A 366 -6.34 17.11 12.25
N GLU A 367 -7.55 17.02 12.80
CA GLU A 367 -8.73 16.66 12.01
C GLU A 367 -9.07 17.77 11.00
N ILE A 368 -8.87 17.46 9.72
CA ILE A 368 -9.19 18.26 8.54
C ILE A 368 -10.25 17.51 7.74
N LEU A 369 -11.44 18.10 7.65
CA LEU A 369 -12.48 17.64 6.73
C LEU A 369 -12.08 18.00 5.29
N GLY A 370 -11.36 17.08 4.64
CA GLY A 370 -10.84 17.22 3.28
C GLY A 370 -11.44 16.22 2.29
N HIS A 371 -10.98 16.33 1.04
CA HIS A 371 -11.20 15.36 -0.01
C HIS A 371 -9.86 14.79 -0.46
N VAL A 372 -9.86 13.49 -0.74
CA VAL A 372 -8.76 12.84 -1.43
C VAL A 372 -9.08 12.80 -2.91
N GLN A 373 -8.11 13.22 -3.71
CA GLN A 373 -8.16 13.17 -5.16
C GLN A 373 -7.13 12.16 -5.67
N ALA A 374 -7.57 11.25 -6.54
CA ALA A 374 -6.70 10.34 -7.27
C ALA A 374 -6.85 10.61 -8.77
N GLU A 375 -5.79 11.12 -9.38
CA GLU A 375 -5.81 11.72 -10.70
C GLU A 375 -4.68 11.17 -11.57
N GLY A 376 -4.99 10.83 -12.82
CA GLY A 376 -3.99 10.40 -13.80
C GLY A 376 -3.22 9.12 -13.41
N ILE A 377 -2.71 8.40 -14.40
CA ILE A 377 -1.77 7.30 -14.16
C ILE A 377 -0.67 7.41 -15.18
N ILE A 378 0.60 7.38 -14.75
CA ILE A 378 1.75 7.29 -15.64
C ILE A 378 2.34 5.89 -15.49
N LEU A 379 2.50 5.20 -16.61
CA LEU A 379 3.14 3.90 -16.69
C LEU A 379 4.47 4.02 -17.40
N PHE A 380 5.48 3.32 -16.88
CA PHE A 380 6.78 3.14 -17.51
C PHE A 380 7.09 1.66 -17.63
N SER A 381 7.66 1.27 -18.77
CA SER A 381 8.17 -0.08 -18.99
C SER A 381 9.61 -0.04 -19.47
N PHE A 382 10.44 -0.89 -18.89
CA PHE A 382 11.85 -1.05 -19.19
C PHE A 382 12.15 -2.52 -19.50
N ASN A 383 13.05 -2.77 -20.45
CA ASN A 383 13.55 -4.11 -20.68
C ASN A 383 14.54 -4.54 -19.57
N LYS A 384 15.01 -5.78 -19.62
CA LYS A 384 16.00 -6.32 -18.66
C LYS A 384 17.35 -5.60 -18.61
N ASN A 385 17.68 -4.81 -19.63
CA ASN A 385 18.92 -4.04 -19.70
C ASN A 385 18.75 -2.61 -19.15
N GLY A 386 17.52 -2.21 -18.83
CA GLY A 386 17.21 -0.86 -18.35
C GLY A 386 16.78 0.12 -19.44
N ASP A 387 16.64 -0.30 -20.69
CA ASP A 387 16.17 0.59 -21.76
C ASP A 387 14.65 0.76 -21.68
N LYS A 388 14.18 2.01 -21.63
CA LYS A 388 12.75 2.32 -21.73
C LYS A 388 12.19 1.75 -23.03
N GLN A 389 11.15 0.94 -22.91
CA GLN A 389 10.38 0.41 -24.04
C GLN A 389 9.26 1.37 -24.42
N TRP A 390 8.51 1.86 -23.43
CA TRP A 390 7.41 2.80 -23.62
C TRP A 390 7.02 3.48 -22.31
N SER A 391 6.28 4.57 -22.44
CA SER A 391 5.58 5.22 -21.34
C SER A 391 4.18 5.60 -21.78
N SER A 392 3.20 5.44 -20.90
CA SER A 392 1.78 5.68 -21.22
C SER A 392 1.12 6.50 -20.13
N TYR A 393 0.13 7.30 -20.53
CA TYR A 393 -0.67 8.10 -19.61
C TYR A 393 -2.15 7.74 -19.73
N LEU A 394 -2.80 7.48 -18.60
CA LEU A 394 -4.24 7.29 -18.52
C LEU A 394 -4.88 8.44 -17.75
N ALA A 395 -5.63 9.29 -18.45
CA ALA A 395 -6.36 10.38 -17.82
C ALA A 395 -7.58 9.84 -17.06
N LYS A 396 -7.58 9.99 -15.75
CA LYS A 396 -8.73 9.75 -14.87
C LYS A 396 -8.81 10.84 -13.80
N ASN A 397 -9.99 11.04 -13.24
CA ASN A 397 -10.19 11.87 -12.06
C ASN A 397 -11.17 11.17 -11.11
N GLN A 398 -10.78 11.07 -9.85
CA GLN A 398 -11.60 10.53 -8.78
C GLN A 398 -11.42 11.44 -7.57
N VAL A 399 -12.52 11.91 -7.02
CA VAL A 399 -12.55 12.74 -5.81
C VAL A 399 -13.51 12.08 -4.84
N TYR A 400 -13.10 11.94 -3.59
CA TYR A 400 -13.94 11.35 -2.56
C TYR A 400 -13.57 11.88 -1.16
N PRO A 401 -14.49 11.86 -0.18
CA PRO A 401 -14.19 12.38 1.16
C PRO A 401 -13.00 11.67 1.82
N ALA A 402 -12.16 12.43 2.54
CA ALA A 402 -10.96 11.89 3.18
C ALA A 402 -11.26 10.75 4.16
N ASN A 403 -12.44 10.74 4.78
CA ASN A 403 -12.90 9.66 5.68
C ASN A 403 -13.04 8.28 5.00
N ASP A 404 -13.05 8.20 3.67
CA ASP A 404 -13.01 6.91 2.95
C ASP A 404 -11.66 6.66 2.27
N GLY A 405 -10.75 7.65 2.34
CA GLY A 405 -9.39 7.60 1.83
C GLY A 405 -9.27 7.07 0.40
N LEU A 406 -8.37 6.10 0.21
CA LEU A 406 -8.13 5.44 -1.07
C LEU A 406 -8.98 4.18 -1.29
N ASN A 407 -9.92 3.87 -0.40
CA ASN A 407 -10.69 2.62 -0.45
C ASN A 407 -11.60 2.57 -1.70
N THR A 408 -12.25 3.68 -2.02
CA THR A 408 -13.19 3.79 -3.15
C THR A 408 -12.57 4.33 -4.45
N ILE A 409 -11.45 5.03 -4.34
CA ILE A 409 -10.77 5.68 -5.46
C ILE A 409 -9.45 4.97 -5.77
N SER A 410 -8.59 5.58 -6.60
CA SER A 410 -7.40 4.95 -7.16
C SER A 410 -7.74 3.82 -8.15
N PHE A 411 -6.76 2.97 -8.44
CA PHE A 411 -6.82 1.94 -9.44
C PHE A 411 -6.24 0.61 -8.94
N VAL A 412 -6.67 -0.46 -9.58
CA VAL A 412 -6.11 -1.81 -9.44
C VAL A 412 -5.36 -2.13 -10.71
N LEU A 413 -4.10 -2.53 -10.58
CA LEU A 413 -3.28 -3.00 -11.68
C LEU A 413 -3.21 -4.52 -11.64
N ASP A 414 -3.47 -5.15 -12.77
CA ASP A 414 -3.23 -6.56 -12.98
C ASP A 414 -2.19 -6.78 -14.08
N ASN A 415 -1.09 -7.42 -13.66
CA ASN A 415 0.06 -7.75 -14.48
C ASN A 415 0.18 -9.27 -14.73
N SER A 416 -0.86 -10.05 -14.41
CA SER A 416 -0.85 -11.50 -14.63
C SER A 416 -0.88 -11.95 -16.10
N PRO A 417 -1.56 -11.26 -17.04
CA PRO A 417 -1.56 -11.69 -18.44
C PRO A 417 -0.19 -11.48 -19.11
N GLN A 418 0.18 -12.36 -20.03
CA GLN A 418 1.50 -12.31 -20.67
C GLN A 418 1.63 -11.19 -21.72
N ASP A 419 0.57 -10.91 -22.47
CA ASP A 419 0.59 -10.01 -23.63
C ASP A 419 0.07 -8.59 -23.30
N HIS A 420 -0.62 -8.42 -22.17
CA HIS A 420 -1.22 -7.14 -21.80
C HIS A 420 -1.24 -6.90 -20.29
N ILE A 421 -1.50 -5.65 -19.93
CA ILE A 421 -1.69 -5.17 -18.55
C ILE A 421 -3.10 -4.65 -18.45
N ARG A 422 -3.78 -4.91 -17.33
CA ARG A 422 -5.14 -4.42 -17.08
C ARG A 422 -5.12 -3.40 -15.94
N ILE A 423 -5.79 -2.26 -16.15
CA ILE A 423 -6.03 -1.26 -15.12
C ILE A 423 -7.53 -1.14 -14.93
N LEU A 424 -7.99 -1.27 -13.69
CA LEU A 424 -9.36 -1.06 -13.30
C LEU A 424 -9.46 0.16 -12.37
N TYR A 425 -10.40 1.05 -12.64
CA TYR A 425 -10.68 2.20 -11.78
C TYR A 425 -12.14 2.63 -11.90
N ALA A 426 -12.65 3.27 -10.86
CA ALA A 426 -13.98 3.88 -10.89
C ALA A 426 -13.89 5.34 -11.37
N SER A 427 -14.92 5.86 -12.05
CA SER A 427 -14.99 7.28 -12.44
C SER A 427 -16.34 7.88 -12.04
N THR A 428 -16.37 9.20 -11.96
CA THR A 428 -17.56 9.99 -11.61
C THR A 428 -17.76 11.14 -12.61
N GLU A 429 -19.02 11.60 -12.75
CA GLU A 429 -19.37 12.73 -13.61
C GLU A 429 -19.22 14.10 -12.90
N GLY A 430 -18.85 14.15 -11.61
CA GLY A 430 -18.66 15.38 -10.85
C GLY A 430 -17.84 15.21 -9.55
N MET A 431 -17.37 16.31 -8.95
CA MET A 431 -16.47 16.28 -7.77
C MET A 431 -17.08 15.63 -6.52
N ASP A 432 -18.40 15.73 -6.32
CA ASP A 432 -19.08 15.21 -5.12
C ASP A 432 -19.90 13.93 -5.37
N ALA A 433 -19.86 13.40 -6.59
CA ALA A 433 -20.62 12.20 -6.93
C ALA A 433 -19.77 10.96 -6.69
N ALA A 434 -20.34 9.94 -6.04
CA ALA A 434 -19.61 8.70 -5.79
C ALA A 434 -19.22 8.01 -7.12
N PRO A 435 -17.97 7.51 -7.23
CA PRO A 435 -17.47 6.92 -8.46
C PRO A 435 -18.10 5.52 -8.64
N HIS A 436 -19.05 5.44 -9.57
CA HIS A 436 -19.84 4.24 -9.83
C HIS A 436 -19.67 3.73 -11.27
N THR A 437 -19.02 4.48 -12.16
CA THR A 437 -18.69 3.96 -13.50
C THR A 437 -17.38 3.21 -13.41
N ILE A 438 -17.41 1.88 -13.58
CA ILE A 438 -16.22 1.04 -13.45
C ILE A 438 -15.61 0.86 -14.84
N ASN A 439 -14.40 1.38 -15.03
CA ASN A 439 -13.67 1.31 -16.28
C ASN A 439 -12.57 0.27 -16.16
N MET A 440 -12.35 -0.50 -17.23
CA MET A 440 -11.21 -1.39 -17.37
C MET A 440 -10.50 -1.08 -18.69
N VAL A 441 -9.22 -0.74 -18.59
CA VAL A 441 -8.35 -0.40 -19.71
C VAL A 441 -7.24 -1.43 -19.81
N SER A 442 -7.04 -1.99 -21.00
CA SER A 442 -5.97 -2.93 -21.29
C SER A 442 -4.91 -2.28 -22.17
N PHE A 443 -3.66 -2.42 -21.78
CA PHE A 443 -2.48 -1.92 -22.48
C PHE A 443 -1.71 -3.11 -23.06
N ASP A 444 -1.34 -3.04 -24.34
CA ASP A 444 -0.39 -3.97 -24.94
C ASP A 444 0.96 -3.87 -24.23
N ARG A 445 1.49 -5.00 -23.76
CA ARG A 445 2.71 -5.04 -22.94
C ARG A 445 3.95 -4.55 -23.69
N ASN A 446 4.00 -4.74 -25.01
CA ASN A 446 5.19 -4.44 -25.80
C ASN A 446 5.25 -2.98 -26.27
N SER A 447 4.10 -2.35 -26.50
CA SER A 447 4.00 -0.99 -27.06
C SER A 447 3.42 0.04 -26.11
N GLY A 448 2.81 -0.39 -24.99
CA GLY A 448 2.11 0.50 -24.07
C GLY A 448 0.83 1.12 -24.64
N LYS A 449 0.37 0.67 -25.81
CA LYS A 449 -0.85 1.21 -26.44
C LYS A 449 -2.09 0.61 -25.81
N ILE A 450 -3.14 1.42 -25.66
CA ILE A 450 -4.46 0.93 -25.26
C ILE A 450 -5.02 0.03 -26.36
N ILE A 451 -5.31 -1.22 -26.04
CA ILE A 451 -5.88 -2.22 -26.95
C ILE A 451 -7.35 -2.54 -26.65
N LYS A 452 -7.80 -2.28 -25.42
CA LYS A 452 -9.20 -2.49 -25.01
C LYS A 452 -9.56 -1.45 -23.94
N ASN A 453 -10.75 -0.88 -24.05
CA ASN A 453 -11.34 -0.01 -23.03
C ASN A 453 -12.81 -0.38 -22.91
N ILE A 454 -13.21 -0.91 -21.75
CA ILE A 454 -14.59 -1.31 -21.50
C ILE A 454 -15.11 -0.65 -20.23
N VAL A 455 -16.40 -0.32 -20.25
CA VAL A 455 -17.15 0.04 -19.06
C VAL A 455 -17.88 -1.21 -18.59
N LEU A 456 -17.60 -1.65 -17.37
CA LEU A 456 -18.27 -2.81 -16.78
C LEU A 456 -19.72 -2.43 -16.40
N PRO A 457 -20.70 -3.33 -16.62
CA PRO A 457 -22.09 -3.02 -16.32
C PRO A 457 -22.29 -2.87 -14.81
N ASN A 458 -22.74 -1.70 -14.36
CA ASN A 458 -23.02 -1.44 -12.96
C ASN A 458 -24.45 -0.92 -12.75
N GLN A 459 -25.43 -1.80 -12.96
CA GLN A 459 -26.86 -1.45 -12.91
C GLN A 459 -27.29 -0.92 -11.54
N ASP A 460 -26.67 -1.44 -10.47
CA ASP A 460 -26.95 -1.07 -9.08
C ASP A 460 -26.18 0.19 -8.62
N LYS A 461 -25.39 0.81 -9.50
CA LYS A 461 -24.52 1.96 -9.20
C LYS A 461 -23.65 1.74 -7.96
N LEU A 462 -23.07 0.54 -7.86
CA LEU A 462 -22.16 0.16 -6.80
C LEU A 462 -20.91 1.05 -6.82
N VAL A 463 -20.51 1.54 -5.66
CA VAL A 463 -19.28 2.30 -5.47
C VAL A 463 -18.15 1.32 -5.20
N LEU A 464 -17.15 1.23 -6.07
CA LEU A 464 -16.08 0.22 -5.99
C LEU A 464 -15.40 0.25 -4.61
N VAL A 465 -15.16 -0.92 -4.02
CA VAL A 465 -14.25 -1.11 -2.88
C VAL A 465 -13.00 -1.78 -3.45
N LYS A 466 -11.98 -0.96 -3.72
CA LYS A 466 -10.80 -1.30 -4.53
C LYS A 466 -10.14 -2.60 -4.08
N ASP A 467 -9.92 -2.73 -2.78
CA ASP A 467 -9.09 -3.77 -2.18
C ASP A 467 -9.70 -5.18 -2.30
N TYR A 468 -10.98 -5.28 -2.64
CA TYR A 468 -11.61 -6.57 -2.93
C TYR A 468 -11.68 -6.92 -4.42
N THR A 469 -10.97 -6.19 -5.27
CA THR A 469 -10.89 -6.54 -6.69
C THR A 469 -10.00 -7.76 -6.88
N LEU A 470 -10.54 -8.80 -7.50
CA LEU A 470 -9.83 -10.04 -7.76
C LEU A 470 -9.96 -10.44 -9.23
N PHE A 471 -8.84 -10.46 -9.94
CA PHE A 471 -8.74 -11.04 -11.28
C PHE A 471 -8.61 -12.56 -11.15
N LEU A 472 -9.71 -13.29 -11.32
CA LEU A 472 -9.70 -14.75 -11.17
C LEU A 472 -8.88 -15.40 -12.29
N ASP A 473 -9.07 -14.92 -13.51
CA ASP A 473 -8.37 -15.37 -14.72
C ASP A 473 -8.43 -14.28 -15.82
N GLU A 474 -8.08 -14.63 -17.06
CA GLU A 474 -8.14 -13.69 -18.20
C GLU A 474 -9.57 -13.22 -18.55
N SER A 475 -10.58 -14.04 -18.25
CA SER A 475 -11.98 -13.81 -18.64
C SER A 475 -12.90 -13.45 -17.47
N ASN A 476 -12.46 -13.58 -16.22
CA ASN A 476 -13.30 -13.40 -15.04
C ASN A 476 -12.67 -12.45 -14.03
N ILE A 477 -13.47 -11.49 -13.57
CA ILE A 477 -13.11 -10.57 -12.50
C ILE A 477 -14.20 -10.56 -11.44
N VAL A 478 -13.79 -10.49 -10.18
CA VAL A 478 -14.65 -10.27 -9.03
C VAL A 478 -14.41 -8.87 -8.53
N LEU A 479 -15.48 -8.10 -8.38
CA LEU A 479 -15.47 -6.75 -7.83
C LEU A 479 -16.40 -6.68 -6.65
N VAL A 480 -16.13 -5.72 -5.78
CA VAL A 480 -17.02 -5.40 -4.67
C VAL A 480 -17.38 -3.94 -4.75
N GLY A 481 -18.64 -3.61 -4.48
CA GLY A 481 -19.00 -2.22 -4.30
C GLY A 481 -20.09 -1.99 -3.27
N LYS A 482 -20.08 -0.78 -2.67
CA LYS A 482 -21.07 -0.30 -1.71
C LYS A 482 -22.35 0.09 -2.46
N LYS A 483 -23.53 -0.32 -1.95
CA LYS A 483 -24.82 0.00 -2.59
C LYS A 483 -25.28 1.41 -2.20
N GLY A 484 -25.14 2.37 -3.12
CA GLY A 484 -25.47 3.78 -2.91
C GLY A 484 -24.36 4.58 -2.21
N LEU A 485 -24.44 5.92 -2.28
CA LEU A 485 -23.41 6.85 -1.76
C LEU A 485 -23.07 6.67 -0.26
N MET A 486 -23.99 6.09 0.52
CA MET A 486 -23.88 5.87 1.97
C MET A 486 -24.18 4.39 2.34
N GLY A 487 -23.94 3.49 1.38
CA GLY A 487 -24.47 2.12 1.43
C GLY A 487 -24.13 1.35 2.69
N LYS A 488 -25.16 1.04 3.50
CA LYS A 488 -25.06 0.14 4.67
C LYS A 488 -24.85 -1.34 4.31
N SER A 489 -24.73 -1.64 3.02
CA SER A 489 -24.45 -2.96 2.49
C SER A 489 -23.54 -2.86 1.27
N SER A 490 -22.63 -3.82 1.14
CA SER A 490 -21.75 -3.97 -0.03
C SER A 490 -22.07 -5.28 -0.74
N SER A 491 -21.85 -5.32 -2.05
CA SER A 491 -22.14 -6.47 -2.91
C SER A 491 -20.91 -6.87 -3.70
N ILE A 492 -20.66 -8.18 -3.76
CA ILE A 492 -19.67 -8.80 -4.64
C ILE A 492 -20.36 -9.13 -5.97
N ALA A 493 -19.74 -8.74 -7.08
CA ALA A 493 -20.19 -9.04 -8.43
C ALA A 493 -19.06 -9.72 -9.23
N LYS A 494 -19.40 -10.81 -9.93
CA LYS A 494 -18.50 -11.47 -10.88
C LYS A 494 -18.85 -11.05 -12.31
N PHE A 495 -17.88 -10.51 -13.02
CA PHE A 495 -18.01 -10.14 -14.44
C PHE A 495 -17.23 -11.10 -15.32
N LYS A 496 -17.81 -11.39 -16.49
CA LYS A 496 -17.11 -12.04 -17.60
C LYS A 496 -16.68 -10.96 -18.59
N LEU A 497 -15.39 -10.93 -18.93
CA LEU A 497 -14.70 -9.87 -19.70
C LEU A 497 -14.79 -10.01 -21.22
#